data_AF-A0A353ZC39-F1
#
_entry.id   AF-A0A353ZC39-F1
#
_cell.length_a   1.000
_cell.length_b   1.000
_cell.length_c   1.000
_cell.angle_alpha   90.00
_cell.angle_beta   90.00
_cell.angle_gamma   90.00
#
_symmetry.space_group_name_H-M   'P 1'
#
loop_
_entity.id
_entity.type
_entity.pdbx_description
1 polymer ?
#
loop_
_entity_poly.entity_id
_entity_poly.type
_entity_poly.pdbx_seq_one_letter_code
_entity_poly.pdbx_strand_id
1 'polypeptide(L)'
;MPVHQNRLLLLVASLSLAWSRWCEPALAETPAQAWHGEYAGSLPDPTGRPQWTGLQVVPQGKGEYLAVELAGGLPGNRWNMRDRQEAVGRAEGTPTLVLASPVRKYEVDGWQVRVTDLQGNPVGTLRRYFRSSQTLGSPPPAGAIVLFSGGPTSELKNAKITPEGLLQVGCETTRAYRDFCLHVEFRTPLMPEARSQARGNSGVYLQGRYEVQILDSFGLVSQNNDCGSLYKQRPPLL
;
A
#
# COMPACT_ATOMS: atom_id res chain seq x y z
N MET A 1 14.77 33.97 11.69
CA MET A 1 14.46 33.64 10.28
C MET A 1 13.06 34.14 9.99
N PRO A 2 12.78 34.76 8.83
CA PRO A 2 11.45 35.30 8.55
C PRO A 2 10.46 34.13 8.43
N VAL A 3 9.37 34.22 9.18
CA VAL A 3 8.33 33.20 9.22
C VAL A 3 7.25 33.62 8.25
N HIS A 4 7.16 32.96 7.09
CA HIS A 4 6.10 33.23 6.12
C HIS A 4 4.76 32.69 6.63
N GLN A 5 3.74 33.55 6.67
CA GLN A 5 2.38 33.19 7.04
C GLN A 5 1.62 32.57 5.86
N ASN A 6 0.79 31.57 6.20
CA ASN A 6 -0.25 30.90 5.43
C ASN A 6 0.07 30.64 3.95
N ARG A 7 0.76 29.53 3.68
CA ARG A 7 0.85 28.98 2.33
C ARG A 7 0.61 27.48 2.37
N LEU A 8 -0.23 27.03 1.45
CA LEU A 8 -0.36 25.62 1.10
C LEU A 8 0.99 25.14 0.54
N LEU A 9 1.52 24.06 1.07
CA LEU A 9 2.81 23.51 0.68
C LEU A 9 2.59 22.18 0.02
N LEU A 10 2.82 22.08 -1.28
CA LEU A 10 2.61 20.82 -1.95
C LEU A 10 3.95 20.17 -2.24
N LEU A 11 4.19 19.01 -1.63
CA LEU A 11 5.23 18.10 -2.09
C LEU A 11 4.59 17.21 -3.16
N VAL A 12 4.41 17.75 -4.36
CA VAL A 12 4.04 16.93 -5.52
C VAL A 12 5.23 16.07 -5.93
N ALA A 13 5.61 15.11 -5.10
CA ALA A 13 6.26 13.94 -5.63
C ALA A 13 5.21 13.14 -6.39
N SER A 14 4.85 13.61 -7.58
CA SER A 14 4.23 12.76 -8.57
C SER A 14 5.20 11.63 -8.88
N LEU A 15 4.66 10.42 -8.79
CA LEU A 15 5.12 9.23 -9.50
C LEU A 15 6.49 8.72 -9.06
N SER A 16 6.52 7.91 -8.01
CA SER A 16 7.35 6.70 -8.08
C SER A 16 6.55 5.63 -8.81
N LEU A 17 7.07 5.23 -9.98
CA LEU A 17 6.58 4.28 -11.00
C LEU A 17 5.78 4.97 -12.11
N ALA A 18 6.36 4.92 -13.31
CA ALA A 18 5.77 5.12 -14.62
C ALA A 18 4.23 5.25 -14.69
N TRP A 19 3.74 6.41 -15.11
CA TRP A 19 2.58 6.45 -15.99
C TRP A 19 3.14 6.19 -17.39
N SER A 20 3.14 4.95 -17.89
CA SER A 20 1.95 4.20 -18.30
C SER A 20 1.98 2.73 -17.89
N ARG A 21 0.83 2.17 -17.50
CA ARG A 21 0.48 0.72 -17.39
C ARG A 21 0.48 0.04 -16.01
N TRP A 22 0.01 0.68 -14.94
CA TRP A 22 -0.14 -0.04 -13.65
C TRP A 22 -1.49 0.14 -12.93
N CYS A 23 -2.54 0.48 -13.69
CA CYS A 23 -3.92 0.11 -13.32
C CYS A 23 -4.36 -1.22 -13.99
N GLU A 24 -3.50 -1.77 -14.85
CA GLU A 24 -3.63 -3.10 -15.44
C GLU A 24 -2.32 -3.85 -15.16
N PRO A 25 -2.34 -5.18 -14.98
CA PRO A 25 -1.16 -5.98 -14.69
C PRO A 25 -0.37 -6.15 -15.98
N ALA A 26 0.37 -5.12 -16.36
CA ALA A 26 1.38 -5.25 -17.39
C ALA A 26 2.71 -5.63 -16.73
N LEU A 27 2.92 -6.94 -16.64
CA LEU A 27 4.20 -7.64 -16.44
C LEU A 27 4.79 -7.50 -15.04
N ALA A 28 4.31 -8.34 -14.12
CA ALA A 28 5.08 -8.72 -12.95
C ALA A 28 6.55 -8.99 -13.35
N GLU A 29 7.47 -8.14 -12.92
CA GLU A 29 8.91 -8.24 -13.19
C GLU A 29 9.52 -9.44 -12.45
N THR A 30 8.81 -9.95 -11.44
CA THR A 30 9.17 -11.15 -10.67
C THR A 30 7.93 -12.01 -10.39
N PRO A 31 8.08 -13.34 -10.19
CA PRO A 31 7.00 -14.20 -9.70
C PRO A 31 6.34 -13.68 -8.40
N ALA A 32 7.11 -12.97 -7.57
CA ALA A 32 6.65 -12.30 -6.34
C ALA A 32 5.50 -11.29 -6.56
N GLN A 33 5.49 -10.62 -7.71
CA GLN A 33 4.52 -9.56 -8.03
C GLN A 33 3.25 -10.09 -8.69
N ALA A 34 3.27 -11.28 -9.29
CA ALA A 34 2.15 -11.81 -10.06
C ALA A 34 0.88 -11.94 -9.20
N TRP A 35 1.03 -12.51 -8.00
CA TRP A 35 -0.11 -12.76 -7.09
C TRP A 35 -0.25 -11.73 -5.98
N HIS A 36 0.79 -10.93 -5.70
CA HIS A 36 0.73 -9.84 -4.72
C HIS A 36 -0.42 -8.89 -5.08
N GLY A 37 -1.29 -8.61 -4.12
CA GLY A 37 -2.30 -7.56 -4.28
C GLY A 37 -3.57 -7.84 -3.49
N GLU A 38 -4.61 -7.09 -3.84
CA GLU A 38 -5.93 -7.23 -3.26
C GLU A 38 -6.87 -7.92 -4.23
N TYR A 39 -7.79 -8.71 -3.66
CA TYR A 39 -8.88 -9.35 -4.36
C TYR A 39 -10.15 -9.16 -3.55
N ALA A 40 -11.30 -9.04 -4.21
CA ALA A 40 -12.58 -8.87 -3.53
C ALA A 40 -13.71 -9.54 -4.30
N GLY A 41 -14.75 -9.93 -3.57
CA GLY A 41 -15.91 -10.63 -4.11
C GLY A 41 -16.89 -11.00 -3.01
N SER A 42 -17.87 -11.85 -3.34
CA SER A 42 -18.83 -12.37 -2.37
C SER A 42 -18.48 -13.82 -2.05
N LEU A 43 -18.28 -14.14 -0.77
CA LEU A 43 -18.16 -15.50 -0.25
C LEU A 43 -19.25 -15.73 0.80
N PRO A 44 -19.69 -16.98 1.05
CA PRO A 44 -20.60 -17.26 2.15
C PRO A 44 -19.93 -17.01 3.50
N ASP A 45 -20.67 -16.43 4.44
CA ASP A 45 -20.30 -16.37 5.86
C ASP A 45 -20.47 -17.75 6.53
N PRO A 46 -20.11 -17.92 7.82
CA PRO A 46 -20.29 -19.19 8.52
C PRO A 46 -21.74 -19.68 8.63
N THR A 47 -22.73 -18.81 8.37
CA THR A 47 -24.16 -19.15 8.33
C THR A 47 -24.66 -19.46 6.91
N GLY A 48 -23.79 -19.40 5.90
CA GLY A 48 -24.09 -19.62 4.50
C GLY A 48 -24.64 -18.39 3.76
N ARG A 49 -24.68 -17.22 4.39
CA ARG A 49 -25.20 -15.99 3.77
C ARG A 49 -24.12 -15.32 2.92
N PRO A 50 -24.46 -14.74 1.76
CA PRO A 50 -23.49 -13.97 0.98
C PRO A 50 -22.94 -12.80 1.78
N GLN A 51 -21.61 -12.72 1.86
CA GLN A 51 -20.88 -11.64 2.52
C GLN A 51 -19.80 -11.12 1.56
N TRP A 52 -19.65 -9.80 1.52
CA TRP A 52 -18.53 -9.18 0.82
C TRP A 52 -17.23 -9.52 1.54
N THR A 53 -16.23 -9.99 0.82
CA THR A 53 -14.97 -10.48 1.38
C THR A 53 -13.80 -9.93 0.58
N GLY A 54 -12.79 -9.45 1.31
CA GLY A 54 -11.48 -9.09 0.76
C GLY A 54 -10.45 -10.19 0.98
N LEU A 55 -9.44 -10.26 0.12
CA LEU A 55 -8.24 -11.07 0.30
C LEU A 55 -7.02 -10.21 -0.05
N GLN A 56 -6.07 -10.11 0.86
CA GLN A 56 -4.77 -9.50 0.59
C GLN A 56 -3.71 -10.60 0.49
N VAL A 57 -3.04 -10.72 -0.66
CA VAL A 57 -1.97 -11.70 -0.89
C VAL A 57 -0.62 -10.97 -0.82
N VAL A 58 0.27 -11.45 0.05
CA VAL A 58 1.51 -10.78 0.44
C VAL A 58 2.70 -11.75 0.34
N PRO A 59 3.71 -11.46 -0.48
CA PRO A 59 4.93 -12.24 -0.52
C PRO A 59 5.72 -12.09 0.80
N GLN A 60 6.20 -13.21 1.32
CA GLN A 60 6.96 -13.31 2.57
C GLN A 60 8.46 -13.56 2.34
N GLY A 61 8.88 -13.68 1.08
CA GLY A 61 10.24 -13.97 0.66
C GLY A 61 10.46 -15.47 0.42
N LYS A 62 11.56 -15.82 -0.29
CA LYS A 62 11.91 -17.23 -0.57
C LYS A 62 10.78 -18.09 -1.17
N GLY A 63 9.88 -17.45 -1.93
CA GLY A 63 8.72 -18.07 -2.55
C GLY A 63 7.52 -18.29 -1.63
N GLU A 64 7.57 -17.88 -0.36
CA GLU A 64 6.46 -18.00 0.59
C GLU A 64 5.48 -16.84 0.47
N TYR A 65 4.21 -17.11 0.74
CA TYR A 65 3.12 -16.13 0.69
C TYR A 65 2.17 -16.30 1.87
N LEU A 66 1.69 -15.16 2.34
CA LEU A 66 0.56 -15.03 3.24
C LEU A 66 -0.62 -14.51 2.44
N ALA A 67 -1.81 -15.06 2.64
CA ALA A 67 -3.05 -14.39 2.28
C ALA A 67 -3.87 -14.11 3.54
N VAL A 68 -4.49 -12.94 3.59
CA VAL A 68 -5.37 -12.53 4.68
C VAL A 68 -6.76 -12.32 4.12
N GLU A 69 -7.67 -13.24 4.44
CA GLU A 69 -9.11 -13.09 4.17
C GLU A 69 -9.70 -12.13 5.18
N LEU A 70 -10.53 -11.20 4.72
CA LEU A 70 -11.10 -10.10 5.47
C LEU A 70 -12.62 -10.10 5.27
N ALA A 71 -13.35 -10.61 6.25
CA ALA A 71 -14.80 -10.70 6.18
C ALA A 71 -15.43 -9.31 6.34
N GLY A 72 -16.31 -8.93 5.42
CA GLY A 72 -16.85 -7.58 5.31
C GLY A 72 -16.14 -6.71 4.27
N GLY A 73 -15.02 -7.15 3.70
CA GLY A 73 -14.34 -6.45 2.60
C GLY A 73 -12.87 -6.13 2.88
N LEU A 74 -12.28 -5.28 2.06
CA LEU A 74 -10.88 -4.84 2.20
C LEU A 74 -10.79 -3.62 3.16
N PRO A 75 -9.61 -3.30 3.73
CA PRO A 75 -9.45 -2.14 4.60
C PRO A 75 -9.89 -0.83 3.92
N GLY A 76 -10.64 0.04 4.62
CA GLY A 76 -11.24 1.24 4.03
C GLY A 76 -12.34 0.97 2.98
N ASN A 77 -12.76 -0.28 2.79
CA ASN A 77 -13.87 -0.68 1.92
C ASN A 77 -14.75 -1.72 2.63
N ARG A 78 -15.53 -1.25 3.61
CA ARG A 78 -16.52 -2.00 4.41
C ARG A 78 -15.97 -2.99 5.44
N TRP A 79 -14.66 -3.23 5.49
CA TRP A 79 -14.09 -4.12 6.51
C TRP A 79 -14.28 -3.58 7.94
N ASN A 80 -14.66 -4.45 8.86
CA ASN A 80 -14.93 -4.12 10.27
C ASN A 80 -13.70 -4.21 11.20
N MET A 81 -12.52 -4.51 10.63
CA MET A 81 -11.24 -4.70 11.33
C MET A 81 -11.18 -5.86 12.35
N ARG A 82 -12.16 -6.77 12.36
CA ARG A 82 -12.25 -7.84 13.37
C ARG A 82 -12.06 -9.22 12.77
N ASP A 83 -12.81 -9.50 11.71
CA ASP A 83 -12.92 -10.85 11.18
C ASP A 83 -11.87 -11.05 10.09
N ARG A 84 -10.74 -11.66 10.46
CA ARG A 84 -9.64 -12.00 9.57
C ARG A 84 -9.23 -13.47 9.68
N GLN A 85 -8.85 -14.06 8.57
CA GLN A 85 -8.29 -15.40 8.53
C GLN A 85 -7.02 -15.42 7.68
N GLU A 86 -5.98 -16.07 8.20
CA GLU A 86 -4.73 -16.25 7.47
C GLU A 86 -4.72 -17.57 6.70
N ALA A 87 -4.11 -17.53 5.53
CA ALA A 87 -3.78 -18.67 4.70
C ALA A 87 -2.32 -18.56 4.28
N VAL A 88 -1.63 -19.69 4.14
CA VAL A 88 -0.22 -19.72 3.72
C VAL A 88 -0.07 -20.57 2.48
N GLY A 89 0.93 -20.24 1.67
CA GLY A 89 1.21 -20.92 0.42
C GLY A 89 2.64 -20.67 -0.04
N ARG A 90 3.07 -21.45 -1.05
CA ARG A 90 4.39 -21.31 -1.66
C ARG A 90 4.27 -21.28 -3.17
N ALA A 91 5.11 -20.51 -3.82
CA ALA A 91 5.30 -20.56 -5.26
C ALA A 91 6.00 -21.87 -5.64
N GLU A 92 5.35 -22.66 -6.50
CA GLU A 92 5.86 -23.96 -6.97
C GLU A 92 6.26 -23.94 -8.44
N GLY A 93 6.51 -22.74 -9.01
CA GLY A 93 6.83 -22.59 -10.44
C GLY A 93 5.62 -22.74 -11.37
N THR A 94 4.42 -22.82 -10.82
CA THR A 94 3.13 -22.81 -11.53
C THR A 94 2.64 -21.38 -11.77
N PRO A 95 1.75 -21.14 -12.75
CA PRO A 95 1.10 -19.83 -12.96
C PRO A 95 0.06 -19.50 -11.87
N THR A 96 -0.30 -20.49 -11.06
CA THR A 96 -1.29 -20.36 -9.99
C THR A 96 -0.62 -20.60 -8.64
N LEU A 97 -0.79 -19.66 -7.72
CA LEU A 97 -0.40 -19.80 -6.32
C LEU A 97 -1.54 -20.46 -5.55
N VAL A 98 -1.21 -21.51 -4.81
CA VAL A 98 -2.15 -22.16 -3.90
C VAL A 98 -1.83 -21.74 -2.47
N LEU A 99 -2.83 -21.19 -1.78
CA LEU A 99 -2.76 -20.95 -0.34
C LEU A 99 -3.86 -21.74 0.39
N ALA A 100 -3.60 -22.13 1.62
CA ALA A 100 -4.56 -22.84 2.46
C ALA A 100 -4.65 -22.23 3.85
N SER A 101 -5.87 -22.18 4.37
CA SER A 101 -6.22 -21.88 5.75
C SER A 101 -6.85 -23.13 6.38
N PRO A 102 -7.15 -23.12 7.70
CA PRO A 102 -7.86 -24.24 8.33
C PRO A 102 -9.28 -24.51 7.81
N VAL A 103 -9.86 -23.67 6.94
CA VAL A 103 -11.25 -23.87 6.45
C VAL A 103 -11.41 -23.73 4.94
N ARG A 104 -10.43 -23.12 4.24
CA ARG A 104 -10.52 -22.79 2.81
C ARG A 104 -9.17 -22.92 2.12
N LYS A 105 -9.23 -23.22 0.82
CA LYS A 105 -8.12 -23.15 -0.13
C LYS A 105 -8.37 -22.02 -1.13
N TYR A 106 -7.29 -21.35 -1.53
CA TYR A 106 -7.29 -20.19 -2.43
C TYR A 106 -6.34 -20.49 -3.59
N GLU A 107 -6.88 -20.52 -4.81
CA GLU A 107 -6.11 -20.69 -6.05
C GLU A 107 -6.06 -19.35 -6.79
N VAL A 108 -4.91 -18.69 -6.73
CA VAL A 108 -4.69 -17.32 -7.19
C VAL A 108 -3.94 -17.36 -8.52
N ASP A 109 -4.57 -16.90 -9.60
CA ASP A 109 -3.93 -16.83 -10.94
C ASP A 109 -3.38 -15.44 -11.29
N GLY A 110 -3.49 -14.50 -10.34
CA GLY A 110 -3.04 -13.11 -10.49
C GLY A 110 -4.15 -12.16 -10.95
N TRP A 111 -5.31 -12.67 -11.35
CA TRP A 111 -6.48 -11.89 -11.74
C TRP A 111 -7.73 -12.23 -10.95
N GLN A 112 -7.84 -13.48 -10.53
CA GLN A 112 -8.92 -13.99 -9.73
C GLN A 112 -8.38 -15.00 -8.72
N VAL A 113 -9.22 -15.28 -7.73
CA VAL A 113 -9.00 -16.30 -6.72
C VAL A 113 -10.19 -17.23 -6.76
N ARG A 114 -9.96 -18.49 -7.11
CA ARG A 114 -10.94 -19.54 -6.89
C ARG A 114 -10.83 -20.00 -5.44
N VAL A 115 -11.96 -20.00 -4.72
CA VAL A 115 -12.02 -20.40 -3.31
C VAL A 115 -12.79 -21.71 -3.23
N THR A 116 -12.20 -22.69 -2.55
CA THR A 116 -12.85 -23.97 -2.22
C THR A 116 -12.80 -24.23 -0.72
N ASP A 117 -13.67 -25.10 -0.24
CA ASP A 117 -13.51 -25.70 1.09
C ASP A 117 -12.34 -26.72 1.08
N LEU A 118 -12.12 -27.38 2.22
CA LEU A 118 -11.07 -28.39 2.35
C LEU A 118 -11.37 -29.69 1.58
N GLN A 119 -12.62 -29.93 1.21
CA GLN A 119 -13.06 -31.08 0.42
C GLN A 119 -12.98 -30.81 -1.09
N GLY A 120 -12.66 -29.57 -1.48
CA GLY A 120 -12.57 -29.14 -2.88
C GLY A 120 -13.90 -28.66 -3.47
N ASN A 121 -14.95 -28.50 -2.65
CA ASN A 121 -16.21 -27.95 -3.13
C ASN A 121 -16.05 -26.44 -3.40
N PRO A 122 -16.60 -25.91 -4.50
CA PRO A 122 -16.55 -24.48 -4.79
C PRO A 122 -17.27 -23.64 -3.72
N VAL A 123 -16.58 -22.65 -3.19
CA VAL A 123 -17.12 -21.67 -2.22
C VAL A 123 -17.44 -20.34 -2.91
N GLY A 124 -16.59 -19.91 -3.84
CA GLY A 124 -16.79 -18.69 -4.61
C GLY A 124 -15.55 -18.22 -5.33
N THR A 125 -15.62 -17.00 -5.87
CA THR A 125 -14.52 -16.39 -6.61
C THR A 125 -14.32 -14.95 -6.16
N LEU A 126 -13.07 -14.55 -5.95
CA LEU A 126 -12.67 -13.16 -5.74
C LEU A 126 -11.98 -12.63 -6.99
N ARG A 127 -12.20 -11.37 -7.36
CA ARG A 127 -11.53 -10.72 -8.49
C ARG A 127 -10.49 -9.73 -7.99
N ARG A 128 -9.41 -9.55 -8.73
CA ARG A 128 -8.38 -8.56 -8.41
C ARG A 128 -9.00 -7.18 -8.28
N TYR A 129 -8.62 -6.50 -7.22
CA TYR A 129 -9.11 -5.18 -6.86
C TYR A 129 -7.94 -4.19 -6.96
N PHE A 130 -8.10 -3.19 -7.82
CA PHE A 130 -7.11 -2.13 -8.00
C PHE A 130 -7.56 -0.88 -7.26
N ARG A 131 -6.68 -0.34 -6.42
CA ARG A 131 -6.89 0.95 -5.76
C ARG A 131 -6.12 2.04 -6.49
N SER A 132 -6.75 3.20 -6.56
CA SER A 132 -6.09 4.45 -6.91
C SER A 132 -6.51 5.52 -5.92
N SER A 133 -5.57 6.38 -5.52
CA SER A 133 -5.92 7.58 -4.76
C SER A 133 -6.67 8.55 -5.65
N GLN A 134 -7.71 9.20 -5.11
CA GLN A 134 -8.45 10.25 -5.82
C GLN A 134 -7.57 11.44 -6.19
N THR A 135 -6.49 11.67 -5.43
CA THR A 135 -5.57 12.78 -5.64
C THR A 135 -4.29 12.37 -6.37
N LEU A 136 -4.17 11.11 -6.80
CA LEU A 136 -2.97 10.62 -7.50
C LEU A 136 -2.72 11.42 -8.78
N GLY A 137 -1.54 12.03 -8.89
CA GLY A 137 -1.14 12.87 -10.01
C GLY A 137 -1.93 14.17 -10.15
N SER A 138 -2.71 14.56 -9.13
CA SER A 138 -3.47 15.81 -9.18
C SER A 138 -2.52 17.00 -9.32
N PRO A 139 -2.84 17.99 -10.17
CA PRO A 139 -2.01 19.17 -10.32
C PRO A 139 -1.98 19.96 -9.01
N PRO A 140 -0.88 20.68 -8.72
CA PRO A 140 -0.87 21.64 -7.64
C PRO A 140 -2.01 22.65 -7.79
N PRO A 141 -2.79 22.93 -6.73
CA PRO A 141 -3.79 23.98 -6.79
C PRO A 141 -3.11 25.35 -6.89
N ALA A 142 -3.86 26.35 -7.36
CA ALA A 142 -3.34 27.69 -7.56
C ALA A 142 -2.69 28.26 -6.28
N GLY A 143 -1.47 28.78 -6.42
CA GLY A 143 -0.71 29.38 -5.31
C GLY A 143 0.05 28.39 -4.42
N ALA A 144 -0.02 27.08 -4.70
CA ALA A 144 0.81 26.09 -4.02
C ALA A 144 2.30 26.29 -4.34
N ILE A 145 3.15 26.09 -3.33
CA ILE A 145 4.59 25.93 -3.54
C ILE A 145 4.83 24.48 -3.96
N VAL A 146 5.43 24.29 -5.13
CA VAL A 146 5.81 22.97 -5.64
C VAL A 146 7.19 22.62 -5.10
N LEU A 147 7.26 21.69 -4.14
CA LEU A 147 8.53 21.30 -3.53
C LEU A 147 9.36 20.37 -4.42
N PHE A 148 8.69 19.53 -5.22
CA PHE A 148 9.28 18.61 -6.19
C PHE A 148 8.27 18.35 -7.32
N SER A 149 8.73 17.99 -8.52
CA SER A 149 7.89 17.64 -9.67
C SER A 149 8.66 16.83 -10.73
N GLY A 150 9.56 15.94 -10.30
CA GLY A 150 10.29 15.04 -11.20
C GLY A 150 11.66 15.51 -11.69
N GLY A 151 12.16 16.64 -11.22
CA GLY A 151 13.44 17.22 -11.64
C GLY A 151 14.13 18.02 -10.54
N PRO A 152 15.29 18.64 -10.85
CA PRO A 152 16.04 19.45 -9.89
C PRO A 152 15.15 20.51 -9.22
N THR A 153 15.33 20.70 -7.92
CA THR A 153 14.53 21.64 -7.11
C THR A 153 15.43 22.42 -6.17
N SER A 154 15.15 23.71 -6.01
CA SER A 154 15.76 24.59 -5.00
C SER A 154 14.96 24.65 -3.71
N GLU A 155 13.80 24.01 -3.65
CA GLU A 155 12.93 24.00 -2.46
C GLU A 155 13.33 22.91 -1.47
N LEU A 156 14.20 21.98 -1.85
CA LEU A 156 14.68 20.88 -1.01
C LEU A 156 16.23 20.86 -0.92
N LYS A 157 16.75 20.74 0.29
CA LYS A 157 18.17 20.46 0.58
C LYS A 157 18.41 18.96 0.44
N ASN A 158 19.61 18.60 -0.03
CA ASN A 158 20.07 17.21 -0.17
C ASN A 158 19.15 16.34 -1.05
N ALA A 159 18.34 16.95 -1.93
CA ALA A 159 17.50 16.21 -2.86
C ALA A 159 18.36 15.36 -3.79
N LYS A 160 18.11 14.05 -3.77
CA LYS A 160 18.70 13.09 -4.70
C LYS A 160 17.61 12.59 -5.62
N ILE A 161 17.85 12.70 -6.92
CA ILE A 161 16.86 12.38 -7.93
C ILE A 161 17.37 11.19 -8.74
N THR A 162 16.53 10.18 -8.92
CA THR A 162 16.88 9.01 -9.74
C THR A 162 16.78 9.35 -11.24
N PRO A 163 17.38 8.55 -12.13
CA PRO A 163 17.25 8.76 -13.58
C PRO A 163 15.79 8.80 -14.07
N GLU A 164 14.89 8.15 -13.35
CA GLU A 164 13.45 8.10 -13.63
C GLU A 164 12.67 9.30 -13.08
N GLY A 165 13.36 10.30 -12.52
CA GLY A 165 12.74 11.50 -11.96
C GLY A 165 12.15 11.30 -10.56
N LEU A 166 12.63 10.33 -9.78
CA LEU A 166 12.11 10.06 -8.43
C LEU A 166 12.93 10.76 -7.37
N LEU A 167 12.26 11.37 -6.38
CA LEU A 167 12.93 11.90 -5.20
C LEU A 167 13.25 10.77 -4.22
N GLN A 168 14.52 10.56 -3.91
CA GLN A 168 14.96 9.64 -2.87
C GLN A 168 14.78 10.25 -1.46
N VAL A 169 14.69 9.37 -0.46
CA VAL A 169 14.59 9.75 0.95
C VAL A 169 15.83 10.54 1.42
N GLY A 170 15.67 11.32 2.50
CA GLY A 170 16.78 12.06 3.14
C GLY A 170 16.95 13.49 2.65
N CYS A 171 15.85 14.16 2.28
CA CYS A 171 15.82 15.57 1.96
C CYS A 171 14.98 16.37 2.97
N GLU A 172 15.17 17.67 3.00
CA GLU A 172 14.45 18.60 3.87
C GLU A 172 14.09 19.85 3.09
N THR A 173 12.99 20.53 3.42
CA THR A 173 12.68 21.83 2.81
C THR A 173 13.75 22.87 3.11
N THR A 174 14.03 23.75 2.15
CA THR A 174 14.97 24.85 2.36
C THR A 174 14.46 25.90 3.33
N ARG A 175 13.13 25.97 3.48
CA ARG A 175 12.41 26.93 4.32
C ARG A 175 11.68 26.20 5.45
N ALA A 176 11.40 26.95 6.52
CA ALA A 176 10.52 26.51 7.60
C ALA A 176 9.09 26.99 7.36
N TYR A 177 8.13 26.21 7.82
CA TYR A 177 6.71 26.45 7.60
C TYR A 177 5.90 26.30 8.88
N ARG A 178 4.90 27.16 9.06
CA ARG A 178 3.95 27.08 10.17
C ARG A 178 2.75 26.21 9.80
N ASP A 179 1.64 26.85 9.48
CA ASP A 179 0.40 26.23 9.05
C ASP A 179 0.47 25.99 7.55
N PHE A 180 0.18 24.76 7.15
CA PHE A 180 0.20 24.32 5.77
C PHE A 180 -0.74 23.13 5.58
N CYS A 181 -1.17 22.90 4.34
CA CYS A 181 -1.59 21.57 3.94
C CYS A 181 -0.55 21.01 2.98
N LEU A 182 -0.25 19.72 3.15
CA LEU A 182 0.79 18.98 2.44
C LEU A 182 0.18 17.81 1.70
N HIS A 183 0.47 17.73 0.40
CA HIS A 183 0.29 16.52 -0.40
C HIS A 183 1.66 15.91 -0.61
N VAL A 184 1.74 14.59 -0.50
CA VAL A 184 2.91 13.75 -0.79
C VAL A 184 2.37 12.49 -1.46
N GLU A 185 2.97 12.07 -2.56
CA GLU A 185 2.79 10.70 -3.07
C GLU A 185 4.09 9.95 -2.86
N PHE A 186 3.96 8.68 -2.46
CA PHE A 186 5.10 7.85 -2.16
C PHE A 186 4.84 6.42 -2.61
N ARG A 187 5.93 5.69 -2.86
CA ARG A 187 5.92 4.26 -3.12
C ARG A 187 6.99 3.61 -2.27
N THR A 188 6.59 2.66 -1.45
CA THR A 188 7.52 1.84 -0.69
C THR A 188 8.13 0.77 -1.61
N PRO A 189 9.40 0.40 -1.42
CA PRO A 189 9.97 -0.75 -2.12
C PRO A 189 9.29 -2.05 -1.70
N LEU A 190 9.17 -3.01 -2.61
CA LEU A 190 8.72 -4.36 -2.28
C LEU A 190 9.86 -5.09 -1.55
N MET A 191 9.72 -5.29 -0.24
CA MET A 191 10.73 -5.90 0.62
C MET A 191 10.18 -7.15 1.31
N PRO A 192 9.98 -8.26 0.59
CA PRO A 192 9.21 -9.40 1.07
C PRO A 192 9.89 -10.14 2.23
N GLU A 193 11.21 -10.03 2.38
CA GLU A 193 11.97 -10.62 3.50
C GLU A 193 12.10 -9.66 4.71
N ALA A 194 11.77 -8.38 4.53
CA ALA A 194 11.82 -7.42 5.64
C ALA A 194 10.56 -7.53 6.51
N ARG A 195 10.70 -7.19 7.78
CA ARG A 195 9.61 -7.26 8.77
C ARG A 195 9.56 -5.99 9.60
N SER A 196 8.37 -5.71 10.14
CA SER A 196 8.17 -4.56 11.04
C SER A 196 8.72 -3.28 10.41
N GLN A 197 9.40 -2.45 11.21
CA GLN A 197 10.02 -1.19 10.83
C GLN A 197 11.17 -1.31 9.81
N ALA A 198 11.57 -2.52 9.41
CA ALA A 198 12.53 -2.69 8.31
C ALA A 198 11.86 -2.76 6.93
N ARG A 199 10.53 -2.90 6.87
CA ARG A 199 9.78 -3.12 5.64
C ARG A 199 9.34 -1.78 5.02
N GLY A 200 10.20 -1.19 4.19
CA GLY A 200 9.88 0.02 3.43
C GLY A 200 9.67 1.27 4.29
N ASN A 201 10.50 1.47 5.31
CA ASN A 201 10.34 2.54 6.29
C ASN A 201 10.84 3.91 5.81
N SER A 202 10.01 4.92 6.02
CA SER A 202 10.33 6.33 5.87
C SER A 202 9.35 7.17 6.72
N GLY A 203 9.37 8.49 6.58
CA GLY A 203 8.45 9.36 7.31
C GLY A 203 8.46 10.79 6.79
N VAL A 204 7.35 11.49 6.99
CA VAL A 204 7.23 12.93 6.75
C VAL A 204 7.24 13.63 8.10
N TYR A 205 8.32 14.35 8.37
CA TYR A 205 8.51 15.07 9.63
C TYR A 205 7.91 16.47 9.53
N LEU A 206 6.71 16.65 10.09
CA LEU A 206 6.06 17.95 10.19
C LEU A 206 6.85 18.83 11.14
N GLN A 207 7.36 19.95 10.61
CA GLN A 207 8.18 20.93 11.34
C GLN A 207 9.41 20.31 12.03
N GLY A 208 9.93 19.18 11.52
CA GLY A 208 11.06 18.47 12.11
C GLY A 208 10.76 17.83 13.48
N ARG A 209 9.48 17.68 13.86
CA ARG A 209 9.08 17.23 15.21
C ARG A 209 8.11 16.06 15.20
N TYR A 210 7.11 16.10 14.33
CA TYR A 210 6.00 15.14 14.33
C TYR A 210 6.06 14.29 13.07
N GLU A 211 6.35 13.00 13.22
CA GLU A 211 6.47 12.08 12.09
C GLU A 211 5.11 11.50 11.71
N VAL A 212 4.68 11.77 10.47
CA VAL A 212 3.66 10.98 9.80
C VAL A 212 4.37 9.79 9.15
N GLN A 213 4.08 8.60 9.65
CA GLN A 213 4.81 7.39 9.27
C GLN A 213 4.54 6.96 7.84
N ILE A 214 5.60 6.61 7.11
CA ILE A 214 5.54 5.88 5.85
C ILE A 214 6.10 4.48 6.07
N LEU A 215 5.30 3.45 5.81
CA LEU A 215 5.74 2.06 5.97
C LEU A 215 4.98 1.15 5.00
N ASP A 216 5.61 0.08 4.56
CA ASP A 216 4.88 -1.00 3.88
C ASP A 216 4.18 -1.88 4.93
N SER A 217 3.00 -1.41 5.36
CA SER A 217 2.11 -2.12 6.29
C SER A 217 1.06 -2.99 5.56
N PHE A 218 1.24 -3.26 4.25
CA PHE A 218 0.26 -4.02 3.47
C PHE A 218 0.10 -5.46 4.01
N GLY A 219 -1.15 -5.86 4.26
CA GLY A 219 -1.53 -7.15 4.85
C GLY A 219 -1.30 -7.27 6.36
N LEU A 220 -0.88 -6.20 7.05
CA LEU A 220 -0.68 -6.19 8.50
C LEU A 220 -1.88 -5.59 9.23
N VAL A 221 -2.05 -5.99 10.49
CA VAL A 221 -2.94 -5.28 11.42
C VAL A 221 -2.26 -3.98 11.82
N SER A 222 -2.88 -2.86 11.50
CA SER A 222 -2.30 -1.53 11.74
C SER A 222 -2.11 -1.24 13.23
N GLN A 223 -0.94 -0.73 13.57
CA GLN A 223 -0.54 -0.28 14.89
C GLN A 223 -0.22 1.22 14.90
N ASN A 224 0.11 1.75 16.08
CA ASN A 224 0.46 3.17 16.24
C ASN A 224 1.83 3.58 15.68
N ASN A 225 2.52 2.67 14.99
CA ASN A 225 3.81 2.90 14.32
C ASN A 225 3.79 2.40 12.86
N ASP A 226 2.60 2.16 12.31
CA ASP A 226 2.39 1.75 10.92
C ASP A 226 2.08 2.97 10.03
N CYS A 227 2.00 2.73 8.72
CA CYS A 227 1.73 3.76 7.71
C CYS A 227 0.53 4.65 8.08
N GLY A 228 0.72 5.98 7.99
CA GLY A 228 -0.31 6.98 8.31
C GLY A 228 -0.49 7.26 9.81
N SER A 229 0.22 6.55 10.70
CA SER A 229 0.25 6.91 12.13
C SER A 229 0.98 8.23 12.36
N LEU A 230 0.60 8.92 13.44
CA LEU A 230 1.52 9.85 14.09
C LEU A 230 2.44 8.99 14.97
N TYR A 231 3.69 8.84 14.55
CA TYR A 231 4.55 7.75 14.99
C TYR A 231 4.59 7.57 16.52
N LYS A 232 4.18 6.39 16.99
CA LYS A 232 4.05 5.96 18.40
C LYS A 232 3.14 6.82 19.28
N GLN A 233 2.42 7.79 18.71
CA GLN A 233 1.53 8.69 19.45
C GLN A 233 0.06 8.40 19.13
N ARG A 234 -0.27 8.16 17.86
CA ARG A 234 -1.66 7.92 17.44
C ARG A 234 -1.73 6.97 16.24
N PRO A 235 -2.54 5.90 16.30
CA PRO A 235 -2.77 5.04 15.14
C PRO A 235 -3.48 5.80 14.01
N PRO A 236 -3.34 5.34 12.75
CA PRO A 236 -4.09 5.91 11.65
C PRO A 236 -5.60 5.76 11.88
N LEU A 237 -6.37 6.69 11.31
CA LEU A 237 -7.82 6.56 11.24
C LEU A 237 -8.13 5.66 10.03
N LEU A 238 -8.73 4.49 10.29
CA LEU A 238 -9.16 3.51 9.29
C LEU A 238 -10.66 3.61 9.02
#